data_AF-A0A957LWR9-F1
#
_entry.id   AF-A0A957LWR9-F1
#
_cell.length_a   1.000
_cell.length_b   1.000
_cell.length_c   1.000
_cell.angle_alpha   90.00
_cell.angle_beta   90.00
_cell.angle_gamma   90.00
#
_symmetry.space_group_name_H-M   'P 1'
#
loop_
_entity.id
_entity.type
_entity.pdbx_description
1 polymer ?
#
loop_
_entity_poly.entity_id
_entity_poly.type
_entity_poly.pdbx_seq_one_letter_code
_entity_poly.pdbx_strand_id
1 'polypeptide(L)'
;MSDIYQGLVKEQWPQIAELYNQHAAQRPVILLDVNEGELFAYPFDQLAEILDESSRANFGEQYARAVATRQMVLLVRDQKNKQLLTYTLKLEDKDAVE
;
A
#
# COMPACT_ATOMS: atom_id res chain seq x y z
N MET A 1 14.82 -8.76 8.22
CA MET A 1 14.13 -7.97 9.27
C MET A 1 12.87 -7.33 8.68
N SER A 2 11.97 -8.12 8.08
CA SER A 2 10.79 -7.62 7.34
C SER A 2 9.46 -8.14 7.91
N ASP A 3 9.52 -8.84 9.04
CA ASP A 3 8.39 -9.55 9.65
C ASP A 3 7.48 -8.61 10.45
N ILE A 4 8.06 -7.59 11.08
CA ILE A 4 7.34 -6.71 12.02
C ILE A 4 6.26 -5.90 11.29
N TYR A 5 6.59 -5.38 10.09
CA TYR A 5 5.61 -4.66 9.26
C TYR A 5 4.58 -5.60 8.63
N GLN A 6 4.97 -6.83 8.26
CA GLN A 6 4.01 -7.80 7.74
C GLN A 6 2.99 -8.23 8.80
N GLY A 7 3.41 -8.40 10.05
CA GLY A 7 2.51 -8.66 11.17
C GLY A 7 1.48 -7.55 11.33
N LEU A 8 1.95 -6.30 11.40
CA LEU A 8 1.09 -5.10 11.46
C LEU A 8 0.10 -5.02 10.29
N VAL A 9 0.57 -5.25 9.06
CA VAL A 9 -0.29 -5.22 7.87
C VAL A 9 -1.32 -6.34 7.90
N LYS A 10 -0.98 -7.54 8.39
CA LYS A 10 -1.94 -8.65 8.55
C LYS A 10 -2.99 -8.35 9.62
N GLU A 11 -2.59 -7.76 10.75
CA GLU A 11 -3.51 -7.37 11.81
C GLU A 11 -4.47 -6.27 11.35
N GLN A 12 -3.98 -5.29 10.59
CA GLN A 12 -4.77 -4.19 10.05
C GLN A 12 -5.42 -4.52 8.70
N TRP A 13 -5.19 -5.72 8.15
CA TRP A 13 -5.70 -6.16 6.86
C TRP A 13 -7.20 -5.94 6.64
N PRO A 14 -8.10 -6.29 7.58
CA PRO A 14 -9.52 -6.05 7.39
C PRO A 14 -9.86 -4.57 7.21
N GLN A 15 -9.20 -3.67 7.95
CA GLN A 15 -9.40 -2.23 7.84
C GLN A 15 -8.82 -1.67 6.53
N ILE A 16 -7.64 -2.15 6.14
CA ILE A 16 -6.99 -1.82 4.86
C ILE A 16 -7.88 -2.21 3.69
N ALA A 17 -8.41 -3.44 3.71
CA ALA A 17 -9.30 -3.95 2.68
C ALA A 17 -10.62 -3.19 2.64
N GLU A 18 -11.21 -2.86 3.79
CA GLU A 18 -12.45 -2.09 3.86
C GLU A 18 -12.26 -0.68 3.29
N LEU A 19 -11.21 0.03 3.74
CA LEU A 19 -10.89 1.38 3.27
C LEU A 19 -10.59 1.40 1.76
N TYR A 20 -9.82 0.41 1.27
CA TYR A 20 -9.58 0.26 -0.15
C TYR A 20 -10.87 -0.01 -0.91
N ASN A 21 -11.75 -0.88 -0.40
CA ASN A 21 -13.01 -1.23 -1.06
C ASN A 21 -13.97 -0.03 -1.14
N GLN A 22 -14.05 0.79 -0.08
CA GLN A 22 -14.82 2.05 -0.09
C GLN A 22 -14.38 2.99 -1.22
N HIS A 23 -13.10 2.97 -1.56
CA HIS A 23 -12.51 3.82 -2.58
C HIS A 23 -12.07 3.06 -3.85
N ALA A 24 -12.46 1.79 -4.01
CA ALA A 24 -11.92 0.90 -5.05
C ALA A 24 -12.16 1.43 -6.46
N ALA A 25 -13.21 2.22 -6.66
CA ALA A 25 -13.49 2.93 -7.92
C ALA A 25 -12.32 3.81 -8.39
N GLN A 26 -11.58 4.42 -7.45
CA GLN A 26 -10.44 5.30 -7.71
C GLN A 26 -9.10 4.58 -7.60
N ARG A 27 -9.09 3.31 -7.15
CA ARG A 27 -7.90 2.49 -6.89
C ARG A 27 -6.87 3.25 -6.06
N PRO A 28 -7.22 3.71 -4.84
CA PRO A 28 -6.28 4.45 -4.01
C PRO A 28 -5.10 3.57 -3.62
N VAL A 29 -3.99 4.21 -3.32
CA VAL A 29 -2.90 3.61 -2.58
C VAL A 29 -3.19 3.79 -1.10
N ILE A 30 -3.20 2.69 -0.34
CA ILE A 30 -3.37 2.78 1.10
C ILE A 30 -2.00 3.02 1.73
N LEU A 31 -1.90 4.00 2.61
CA LEU A 31 -0.72 4.30 3.39
C LEU A 31 -0.99 3.96 4.86
N LEU A 32 -0.18 3.06 5.41
CA LEU A 32 -0.13 2.73 6.82
C LEU A 32 1.03 3.48 7.46
N ASP A 33 0.73 4.44 8.32
CA ASP A 33 1.74 5.04 9.17
C ASP A 33 1.95 4.13 10.40
N VAL A 34 3.15 3.56 10.55
CA VAL A 34 3.42 2.63 11.67
C VAL A 34 3.76 3.35 12.97
N ASN A 35 4.01 4.66 12.93
CA ASN A 35 4.22 5.44 14.15
C ASN A 35 2.89 5.81 14.79
N GLU A 36 1.93 6.24 13.97
CA GLU A 36 0.59 6.63 14.42
C GLU A 36 -0.39 5.44 14.42
N GLY A 37 -0.10 4.40 13.64
CA GLY A 37 -1.00 3.26 13.43
C GLY A 37 -2.19 3.57 12.52
N GLU A 38 -2.15 4.73 11.85
CA GLU A 38 -3.25 5.24 11.04
C GLU A 38 -3.17 4.81 9.58
N LEU A 39 -4.36 4.66 8.97
CA LEU A 39 -4.55 4.27 7.58
C LEU A 39 -5.09 5.45 6.78
N PHE A 40 -4.42 5.76 5.68
CA PHE A 40 -4.79 6.84 4.79
C PHE A 40 -4.99 6.29 3.37
N ALA A 41 -6.05 6.70 2.70
CA ALA A 41 -6.28 6.37 1.29
C ALA A 41 -5.85 7.56 0.43
N TYR A 42 -4.76 7.38 -0.32
CA TYR A 42 -4.24 8.40 -1.22
C TYR A 42 -4.54 8.07 -2.68
N PRO A 43 -5.13 9.00 -3.45
CA PRO A 43 -5.20 8.84 -4.89
C PRO A 43 -3.79 8.92 -5.50
N PHE A 44 -3.60 8.33 -6.68
CA PHE A 44 -2.30 8.33 -7.36
C PHE A 44 -1.72 9.74 -7.56
N ASP A 45 -2.60 10.73 -7.76
CA ASP A 45 -2.20 12.13 -7.92
C ASP A 45 -1.46 12.69 -6.69
N GLN A 46 -1.87 12.29 -5.48
CA GLN A 46 -1.27 12.73 -4.23
C GLN A 46 -0.01 11.96 -3.83
N LEU A 47 0.33 10.88 -4.52
CA LEU A 47 1.59 10.16 -4.26
C LEU A 47 2.83 11.02 -4.52
N ALA A 48 2.70 12.03 -5.38
CA ALA A 48 3.75 13.02 -5.64
C ALA A 48 4.18 13.78 -4.38
N GLU A 49 3.31 13.89 -3.38
CA GLU A 49 3.59 14.57 -2.11
C GLU A 49 4.27 13.66 -1.09
N ILE A 50 4.21 12.34 -1.31
CA ILE A 50 4.69 11.31 -0.38
C ILE A 50 6.02 10.71 -0.85
N LEU A 51 6.20 10.60 -2.17
CA LEU A 51 7.38 10.02 -2.81
C LEU A 51 8.34 11.11 -3.25
N ASP A 52 9.62 10.95 -2.94
CA ASP A 52 10.68 11.75 -3.54
C ASP A 52 10.70 11.57 -5.07
N GLU A 53 11.19 12.58 -5.79
CA GLU A 53 11.22 12.63 -7.26
C GLU A 53 11.85 11.38 -7.89
N SER A 54 12.92 10.86 -7.27
CA SER A 54 13.60 9.64 -7.74
C SER A 54 12.80 8.35 -7.53
N SER A 55 12.02 8.27 -6.44
CA SER A 55 11.17 7.13 -6.13
C SER A 55 9.85 7.15 -6.91
N ARG A 56 9.39 8.34 -7.33
CA ARG A 56 8.13 8.52 -8.06
C ARG A 56 8.10 7.80 -9.40
N ALA A 57 9.18 7.86 -10.18
CA ALA A 57 9.24 7.20 -11.49
C ALA A 57 9.14 5.68 -11.36
N ASN A 58 9.95 5.09 -10.47
CA ASN A 58 9.96 3.65 -10.23
C ASN A 58 8.64 3.16 -9.59
N PHE A 59 8.08 3.93 -8.65
CA PHE A 59 6.78 3.64 -8.06
C PHE A 59 5.64 3.72 -9.08
N GLY A 60 5.66 4.71 -9.97
CA GLY A 60 4.67 4.88 -11.01
C GLY A 60 4.58 3.66 -11.92
N GLU A 61 5.72 3.10 -12.33
CA GLU A 61 5.75 1.86 -13.11
C GLU A 61 5.20 0.65 -12.33
N GLN A 62 5.58 0.52 -11.06
CA GLN A 62 5.09 -0.57 -10.20
C GLN A 62 3.57 -0.47 -9.96
N TYR A 63 3.08 0.74 -9.69
CA TYR A 63 1.65 1.00 -9.51
C TYR A 63 0.86 0.73 -10.80
N ALA A 64 1.34 1.19 -11.95
CA ALA A 64 0.69 0.92 -13.23
C ALA A 64 0.56 -0.59 -13.51
N ARG A 65 1.62 -1.37 -13.20
CA ARG A 65 1.59 -2.84 -13.31
C ARG A 65 0.64 -3.47 -12.29
N ALA A 66 0.63 -3.00 -11.05
CA ALA A 66 -0.27 -3.48 -10.02
C ALA A 66 -1.74 -3.24 -10.42
N VAL A 67 -2.07 -2.03 -10.87
CA VAL A 67 -3.40 -1.65 -11.34
C VAL A 67 -3.84 -2.50 -12.55
N ALA A 68 -2.93 -2.76 -13.48
CA ALA A 68 -3.18 -3.62 -14.64
C ALA A 68 -3.44 -5.09 -14.24
N THR A 69 -2.81 -5.55 -13.15
CA THR A 69 -2.92 -6.92 -12.63
C THR A 69 -3.96 -7.05 -11.51
N ARG A 70 -4.81 -6.03 -11.29
CA ARG A 70 -5.79 -5.96 -10.19
C ARG A 70 -5.17 -6.20 -8.81
N GLN A 71 -3.96 -5.72 -8.62
CA GLN A 71 -3.27 -5.74 -7.35
C GLN A 71 -3.50 -4.42 -6.63
N MET A 72 -3.61 -4.52 -5.31
CA MET A 72 -3.66 -3.40 -4.40
C MET A 72 -2.24 -2.98 -4.02
N VAL A 73 -2.00 -1.67 -3.96
CA VAL A 73 -0.72 -1.12 -3.51
C VAL A 73 -0.89 -0.55 -2.11
N LEU A 74 -0.05 -1.02 -1.19
CA LEU A 74 0.04 -0.58 0.18
C LEU A 74 1.41 0.05 0.41
N LEU A 75 1.42 1.26 0.92
CA LEU A 75 2.60 1.96 1.41
C LEU A 75 2.66 1.82 2.92
N VAL A 76 3.81 1.43 3.45
CA VAL A 76 4.07 1.40 4.88
C VAL A 76 5.11 2.47 5.16
N ARG A 77 4.69 3.53 5.84
CA ARG A 77 5.54 4.66 6.19
C ARG A 77 6.04 4.49 7.62
N ASP A 78 7.35 4.38 7.76
CA ASP A 78 8.03 4.42 9.04
C ASP A 78 8.85 5.70 9.17
N GLN A 79 8.27 6.69 9.85
CA GLN A 79 8.92 7.99 10.06
C GLN A 79 10.14 7.89 10.99
N LYS A 80 10.09 7.00 11.99
CA LYS A 80 11.18 6.78 12.97
C LYS A 80 12.49 6.35 12.31
N ASN A 81 12.42 5.44 11.36
CA ASN A 81 13.55 4.90 10.60
C ASN A 81 13.71 5.59 9.25
N LYS A 82 12.83 6.55 8.91
CA LYS A 82 12.75 7.23 7.60
C LYS A 82 12.70 6.23 6.44
N GLN A 83 11.92 5.17 6.62
CA GLN A 83 11.73 4.13 5.61
C GLN A 83 10.32 4.21 5.04
N LEU A 84 10.23 4.04 3.72
CA LEU A 84 8.97 3.88 3.02
C LEU A 84 9.03 2.55 2.28
N LEU A 85 8.19 1.61 2.70
CA LEU A 85 8.10 0.29 2.11
C LEU A 85 6.86 0.24 1.23
N THR A 86 7.00 -0.32 0.03
CA THR A 86 5.87 -0.57 -0.85
C THR A 86 5.58 -2.06 -0.88
N TYR A 87 4.35 -2.42 -0.56
CA TYR A 87 3.82 -3.77 -0.66
C TYR A 87 2.78 -3.81 -1.78
N THR A 88 2.94 -4.74 -2.70
CA THR A 88 1.91 -5.08 -3.66
C THR A 88 1.22 -6.34 -3.19
N LEU A 89 -0.07 -6.21 -2.86
CA LEU A 89 -0.89 -7.34 -2.50
C LEU A 89 -1.76 -7.67 -3.69
N LYS A 90 -1.62 -8.90 -4.18
CA LYS A 90 -2.62 -9.41 -5.11
C LYS A 90 -3.94 -9.46 -4.36
N LEU A 91 -4.96 -8.86 -4.95
CA LEU A 91 -6.33 -9.22 -4.63
C LEU A 91 -6.54 -10.61 -5.25
N GLU A 92 -5.88 -11.63 -4.69
CA GLU A 92 -6.11 -13.01 -5.07
C GLU A 92 -7.54 -13.34 -4.65
N ASP A 93 -8.40 -13.57 -5.66
CA ASP A 93 -9.59 -14.39 -5.52
C ASP A 93 -9.14 -15.68 -4.82
N LYS A 94 -9.86 -16.10 -3.78
CA LYS A 94 -9.53 -17.21 -2.88
C LYS A 94 -8.86 -18.41 -3.60
N ASP A 95 -7.54 -18.46 -3.66
CA ASP A 95 -6.81 -19.70 -3.96
C ASP A 95 -5.38 -19.59 -3.42
N ALA A 96 -5.31 -19.60 -2.09
CA ALA A 96 -4.18 -20.19 -1.38
C ALA A 96 -4.63 -21.56 -0.87
N VAL A 97 -4.67 -22.53 -1.78
CA VAL A 97 -4.49 -23.94 -1.46
C VAL A 97 -3.44 -24.46 -2.41
N GLU A 98 -2.23 -24.69 -1.87
CA GLU A 98 -1.47 -25.94 -1.99
C GLU A 98 -0.29 -25.92 -1.01
#